data_AF-A0A7X9D1Z9-F1
#
_entry.id   AF-A0A7X9D1Z9-F1
#
_cell.length_a   1.000
_cell.length_b   1.000
_cell.length_c   1.000
_cell.angle_alpha   90.00
_cell.angle_beta   90.00
_cell.angle_gamma   90.00
#
_symmetry.space_group_name_H-M   'P 1'
#
loop_
_entity.id
_entity.type
_entity.pdbx_description
1 polymer ?
#
loop_
_entity_poly.entity_id
_entity_poly.type
_entity_poly.pdbx_seq_one_letter_code
_entity_poly.pdbx_strand_id
1 'polypeptide(L)'
;MKYTPMGKGYIAAILCFAFVFFSSCQQVKPVPSRPPADSTGICSALAIIEEPCFNNFDDSAVNIRKFNIVGGDPYQLCVIRAEIYMADLVFQKSKRMALYVDDELDINGRWIGEKIISNDTNTIAVKRVVKLNNEGKLNINLQIGNSQNNATGRWEVSLMEVVPIGDDNDYAVYTSDNQSVEAVFMRDSIADFTQHEQIQKNIELLCVIRDSIKAFVGGKEPYEGTTTYICTELVPYSGLAGNPIYINYGDVDKLLGSLYIEKVTRELKKTDFISVFCHEMSHTFDGINSTNIDAPYNFEKEFFALLKQVYALNDVGFSLDPEYIGAKPSLDTGIYSYEVFLSEIMQFLDLPENDENWQHIKSTMYEFDLAKDCGVLEAFSTFIDNLSNKSGVDLKNCFGDKAWETLYKRFGQSKSSENQVMYTKDIPSN
;
A
#
# COMPACT_ATOMS: atom_id res chain seq x y z
N MET A 1 -62.65 -45.38 41.48
CA MET A 1 -62.92 -44.20 42.35
C MET A 1 -61.83 -43.17 42.07
N LYS A 2 -62.17 -41.90 41.83
CA LYS A 2 -61.93 -40.74 42.73
C LYS A 2 -60.47 -40.58 43.19
N TYR A 3 -59.79 -39.42 43.06
CA TYR A 3 -60.10 -38.17 42.33
C TYR A 3 -58.78 -37.41 42.08
N THR A 4 -58.65 -36.72 40.95
CA THR A 4 -57.62 -35.67 40.65
C THR A 4 -58.00 -34.34 41.34
N PRO A 5 -57.30 -33.16 41.24
CA PRO A 5 -56.42 -32.69 40.14
C PRO A 5 -55.20 -31.77 40.49
N MET A 6 -54.43 -31.43 39.44
CA MET A 6 -53.64 -30.20 39.19
C MET A 6 -52.52 -29.77 40.18
N GLY A 7 -51.37 -29.25 39.72
CA GLY A 7 -50.85 -29.11 38.34
C GLY A 7 -49.78 -28.01 38.22
N LYS A 8 -49.05 -27.95 37.07
CA LYS A 8 -48.13 -26.88 36.58
C LYS A 8 -46.99 -26.43 37.55
N GLY A 9 -45.72 -26.33 37.15
CA GLY A 9 -45.04 -26.57 35.87
C GLY A 9 -43.56 -26.10 35.95
N TYR A 10 -42.77 -26.40 34.90
CA TYR A 10 -41.36 -26.05 34.66
C TYR A 10 -40.73 -24.85 35.41
N ILE A 11 -39.50 -25.03 35.92
CA ILE A 11 -38.24 -24.41 35.40
C ILE A 11 -37.03 -24.97 36.19
N ALA A 12 -35.82 -24.92 35.60
CA ALA A 12 -34.60 -25.52 36.14
C ALA A 12 -33.77 -24.60 37.04
N ALA A 13 -33.03 -25.18 37.99
CA ALA A 13 -31.85 -24.58 38.62
C ALA A 13 -30.91 -25.70 39.10
N ILE A 14 -29.69 -25.78 38.54
CA ILE A 14 -28.57 -26.53 39.11
C ILE A 14 -27.49 -25.49 39.44
N LEU A 15 -27.07 -25.43 40.70
CA LEU A 15 -26.08 -24.48 41.20
C LEU A 15 -25.14 -25.17 42.18
N CYS A 16 -23.87 -24.77 42.13
CA CYS A 16 -22.80 -25.03 43.10
C CYS A 16 -22.44 -26.51 43.38
N PHE A 17 -21.19 -26.89 43.14
CA PHE A 17 -20.18 -26.85 44.21
C PHE A 17 -18.76 -27.15 43.68
N ALA A 18 -17.90 -26.12 43.67
CA ALA A 18 -16.44 -26.25 43.70
C ALA A 18 -15.82 -24.91 44.15
N PHE A 19 -15.06 -24.91 45.24
CA PHE A 19 -14.28 -23.78 45.76
C PHE A 19 -13.18 -24.34 46.68
N VAL A 20 -12.18 -23.53 47.05
CA VAL A 20 -11.01 -23.86 47.92
C VAL A 20 -9.96 -24.75 47.23
N PHE A 21 -8.63 -24.52 47.23
CA PHE A 21 -7.66 -23.40 47.46
C PHE A 21 -6.25 -24.02 47.18
N PHE A 22 -5.06 -23.40 47.08
CA PHE A 22 -4.43 -22.06 47.08
C PHE A 22 -2.94 -22.31 46.61
N SER A 23 -2.06 -21.39 46.19
CA SER A 23 -2.13 -20.01 45.67
C SER A 23 -0.72 -19.57 45.20
N SER A 24 -0.61 -18.64 44.25
CA SER A 24 0.61 -17.86 43.99
C SER A 24 0.24 -16.45 43.49
N CYS A 25 1.08 -15.45 43.78
CA CYS A 25 0.70 -14.03 43.67
C CYS A 25 1.29 -13.33 42.45
N GLN A 26 0.43 -12.79 41.59
CA GLN A 26 0.67 -11.52 40.90
C GLN A 26 -0.57 -10.64 41.02
N GLN A 27 -0.40 -9.40 41.46
CA GLN A 27 -1.49 -8.42 41.55
C GLN A 27 -1.69 -7.74 40.19
N VAL A 28 -2.63 -8.23 39.40
CA VAL A 28 -3.20 -7.43 38.31
C VAL A 28 -3.92 -6.23 38.94
N LYS A 29 -3.41 -5.01 38.72
CA LYS A 29 -4.14 -3.78 39.05
C LYS A 29 -5.20 -3.56 37.98
N PRO A 30 -6.51 -3.55 38.29
CA PRO A 30 -7.50 -3.01 37.37
C PRO A 30 -7.32 -1.48 37.29
N VAL A 31 -7.23 -0.95 36.07
CA VAL A 31 -7.41 0.49 35.82
C VAL A 31 -8.88 0.82 36.10
N PRO A 32 -9.20 1.90 36.85
CA PRO A 32 -10.55 2.13 37.34
C PRO A 32 -11.53 2.50 36.22
N SER A 33 -12.59 1.70 36.07
CA SER A 33 -13.71 1.98 35.17
C SER A 33 -14.68 3.03 35.76
N ARG A 34 -15.35 3.78 34.88
CA ARG A 34 -16.25 4.89 35.24
C ARG A 34 -17.73 4.46 35.10
N PRO A 35 -18.56 4.53 36.16
CA PRO A 35 -20.00 4.23 36.09
C PRO A 35 -20.83 5.40 35.47
N PRO A 36 -22.08 5.16 35.00
CA PRO A 36 -22.35 5.34 33.56
C PRO A 36 -23.64 6.13 33.20
N ALA A 37 -24.00 6.10 31.90
CA ALA A 37 -25.20 6.62 31.22
C ALA A 37 -25.22 8.16 31.02
N ASP A 38 -25.72 8.71 29.91
CA ASP A 38 -26.90 8.27 29.12
C ASP A 38 -26.74 8.24 27.57
N SER A 39 -27.77 7.68 26.92
CA SER A 39 -28.09 7.72 25.47
C SER A 39 -27.15 7.05 24.45
N THR A 40 -27.47 5.78 24.13
CA THR A 40 -27.54 5.22 22.76
C THR A 40 -26.51 5.67 21.71
N GLY A 41 -25.30 5.14 21.83
CA GLY A 41 -24.37 4.96 20.71
C GLY A 41 -23.50 3.73 21.00
N ILE A 42 -23.39 2.79 20.05
CA ILE A 42 -22.33 1.78 20.10
C ILE A 42 -21.10 2.46 19.49
N CYS A 43 -20.34 3.18 20.31
CA CYS A 43 -19.01 3.60 19.90
C CYS A 43 -18.15 2.35 19.69
N SER A 44 -17.65 2.19 18.46
CA SER A 44 -16.53 1.34 18.09
C SER A 44 -15.29 1.82 18.86
N ALA A 45 -15.15 1.35 20.10
CA ALA A 45 -14.01 1.65 20.95
C ALA A 45 -12.80 0.84 20.47
N LEU A 46 -12.12 1.39 19.45
CA LEU A 46 -10.83 0.92 18.95
C LEU A 46 -9.91 0.53 20.11
N ALA A 47 -9.43 -0.72 20.09
CA ALA A 47 -8.63 -1.29 21.16
C ALA A 47 -7.38 -1.98 20.58
N ILE A 48 -6.25 -1.79 21.28
CA ILE A 48 -5.02 -2.54 21.04
C ILE A 48 -4.93 -3.65 22.09
N ILE A 49 -4.69 -4.88 21.64
CA ILE A 49 -4.49 -6.06 22.49
C ILE A 49 -3.07 -6.57 22.25
N GLU A 50 -2.20 -6.49 23.26
CA GLU A 50 -0.87 -7.14 23.22
C GLU A 50 -1.04 -8.67 23.26
N GLU A 51 -0.37 -9.38 22.37
CA GLU A 51 -0.37 -10.85 22.39
C GLU A 51 0.54 -11.39 23.51
N PRO A 52 0.20 -12.53 24.16
CA PRO A 52 1.06 -13.13 25.18
C PRO A 52 2.44 -13.59 24.63
N CYS A 53 3.45 -12.72 24.73
CA CYS A 53 4.83 -13.07 24.39
C CYS A 53 5.42 -14.06 25.41
N PHE A 54 5.48 -15.35 25.06
CA PHE A 54 6.10 -16.42 25.86
C PHE A 54 7.65 -16.43 25.84
N ASN A 55 8.27 -15.30 25.52
CA ASN A 55 9.73 -15.15 25.53
C ASN A 55 10.19 -14.55 26.87
N ASN A 56 10.99 -15.31 27.63
CA ASN A 56 11.79 -14.73 28.70
C ASN A 56 12.79 -13.73 28.09
N PHE A 57 13.14 -12.68 28.83
CA PHE A 57 14.05 -11.60 28.40
C PHE A 57 15.54 -12.01 28.28
N ASP A 58 15.84 -13.31 28.21
CA ASP A 58 17.20 -13.85 28.17
C ASP A 58 17.68 -14.07 26.71
N ASP A 59 18.61 -13.23 26.26
CA ASP A 59 19.47 -13.39 25.06
C ASP A 59 18.81 -13.63 23.68
N SER A 60 17.52 -13.34 23.49
CA SER A 60 16.89 -13.38 22.15
C SER A 60 17.39 -12.23 21.24
N ALA A 61 18.14 -12.59 20.19
CA ALA A 61 18.76 -11.67 19.22
C ALA A 61 17.81 -10.69 18.50
N VAL A 62 16.52 -11.02 18.42
CA VAL A 62 15.48 -10.20 17.78
C VAL A 62 14.32 -10.05 18.76
N ASN A 63 13.94 -8.81 19.08
CA ASN A 63 12.88 -8.51 20.04
C ASN A 63 11.66 -7.97 19.30
N ILE A 64 10.57 -8.74 19.31
CA ILE A 64 9.28 -8.39 18.70
C ILE A 64 8.17 -8.57 19.75
N ARG A 65 7.33 -7.55 19.91
CA ARG A 65 6.01 -7.67 20.55
C ARG A 65 4.93 -7.57 19.46
N LYS A 66 3.89 -8.40 19.57
CA LYS A 66 2.74 -8.39 18.64
C LYS A 66 1.55 -7.71 19.30
N PHE A 67 0.83 -6.91 18.53
CA PHE A 67 -0.41 -6.28 18.98
C PHE A 67 -1.48 -6.38 17.90
N ASN A 68 -2.71 -6.63 18.33
CA ASN A 68 -3.87 -6.76 17.45
C ASN A 68 -4.81 -5.59 17.71
N ILE A 69 -5.07 -4.80 16.68
CA ILE A 69 -6.04 -3.70 16.67
C ILE A 69 -7.40 -4.30 16.32
N VAL A 70 -8.43 -3.99 17.13
CA VAL A 70 -9.78 -4.50 16.95
C VAL A 70 -10.82 -3.43 17.25
N GLY A 71 -12.02 -3.58 16.66
CA GLY A 71 -13.17 -2.73 16.97
C GLY A 71 -13.14 -1.36 16.29
N GLY A 72 -12.44 -1.24 15.17
CA GLY A 72 -12.61 -0.12 14.23
C GLY A 72 -13.63 -0.46 13.14
N ASP A 73 -13.80 0.47 12.21
CA ASP A 73 -14.63 0.29 11.02
C ASP A 73 -13.80 -0.31 9.86
N PRO A 74 -14.42 -1.04 8.91
CA PRO A 74 -13.73 -1.57 7.73
C PRO A 74 -12.96 -0.48 6.98
N TYR A 75 -11.70 -0.76 6.64
CA TYR A 75 -10.80 0.17 5.92
C TYR A 75 -10.51 1.52 6.58
N GLN A 76 -10.90 1.70 7.85
CA GLN A 76 -10.69 2.95 8.59
C GLN A 76 -9.20 3.32 8.65
N LEU A 77 -8.88 4.58 8.32
CA LEU A 77 -7.56 5.16 8.58
C LEU A 77 -7.42 5.46 10.07
N CYS A 78 -6.38 4.89 10.68
CA CYS A 78 -6.06 5.03 12.08
C CYS A 78 -4.63 5.53 12.27
N VAL A 79 -4.39 6.17 13.40
CA VAL A 79 -3.06 6.58 13.83
C VAL A 79 -2.68 5.75 15.04
N ILE A 80 -1.53 5.09 14.98
CA ILE A 80 -0.94 4.36 16.10
C ILE A 80 0.16 5.22 16.71
N ARG A 81 0.17 5.33 18.03
CA ARG A 81 1.23 5.98 18.81
C ARG A 81 1.73 5.01 19.87
N ALA A 82 3.05 4.87 19.95
CA ALA A 82 3.72 4.04 20.95
C ALA A 82 4.77 4.87 21.68
N GLU A 83 4.67 4.95 23.01
CA GLU A 83 5.79 5.37 23.85
C GLU A 83 6.51 4.14 24.37
N ILE A 84 7.82 4.11 24.18
CA ILE A 84 8.65 2.95 24.49
C ILE A 84 9.80 3.40 25.38
N TYR A 85 9.78 2.94 26.62
CA TYR A 85 10.88 3.14 27.56
C TYR A 85 11.97 2.08 27.33
N MET A 86 13.22 2.50 27.43
CA MET A 86 14.40 1.67 27.24
C MET A 86 15.40 1.91 28.38
N ALA A 87 16.04 0.85 28.83
CA ALA A 87 17.20 0.90 29.72
C ALA A 87 18.29 -0.03 29.21
N ASP A 88 19.54 0.44 29.27
CA ASP A 88 20.74 -0.34 28.93
C ASP A 88 20.77 -0.90 27.48
N LEU A 89 20.05 -0.28 26.54
CA LEU A 89 19.84 -0.84 25.20
C LEU A 89 21.05 -0.60 24.26
N VAL A 90 21.67 -1.70 23.86
CA VAL A 90 22.86 -1.78 22.99
C VAL A 90 22.48 -2.42 21.65
N PHE A 91 22.90 -1.80 20.55
CA PHE A 91 22.73 -2.30 19.19
C PHE A 91 24.08 -2.65 18.57
N GLN A 92 24.13 -3.67 17.70
CA GLN A 92 25.37 -4.09 17.03
C GLN A 92 25.88 -3.15 15.93
N LYS A 93 24.99 -2.42 15.23
CA LYS A 93 25.36 -1.53 14.11
C LYS A 93 24.70 -0.16 14.18
N SER A 94 23.37 -0.11 14.29
CA SER A 94 22.61 1.16 14.29
C SER A 94 21.37 1.05 15.16
N LYS A 95 20.99 2.14 15.83
CA LYS A 95 19.82 2.14 16.71
C LYS A 95 18.55 2.31 15.87
N ARG A 96 17.84 1.20 15.62
CA ARG A 96 16.61 1.16 14.82
C ARG A 96 15.52 0.38 15.52
N MET A 97 14.31 0.92 15.46
CA MET A 97 13.06 0.23 15.78
C MET A 97 12.13 0.31 14.59
N ALA A 98 11.09 -0.50 14.57
CA ALA A 98 9.98 -0.29 13.65
C ALA A 98 8.66 -0.70 14.27
N LEU A 99 7.59 -0.04 13.84
CA LEU A 99 6.21 -0.48 14.06
C LEU A 99 5.66 -0.92 12.70
N TYR A 100 5.74 -2.22 12.45
CA TYR A 100 5.39 -2.87 11.19
C TYR A 100 3.93 -3.34 11.16
N VAL A 101 3.32 -3.35 9.98
CA VAL A 101 2.01 -3.98 9.73
C VAL A 101 2.21 -5.43 9.29
N ASP A 102 1.34 -6.33 9.75
CA ASP A 102 1.36 -7.78 9.51
C ASP A 102 0.01 -8.23 8.91
N ASP A 103 -0.32 -7.66 7.74
CA ASP A 103 -1.56 -7.87 6.99
C ASP A 103 -1.24 -8.14 5.51
N GLU A 104 -2.00 -9.01 4.85
CA GLU A 104 -1.75 -9.43 3.46
C GLU A 104 -2.11 -8.35 2.43
N LEU A 105 -2.97 -7.39 2.78
CA LEU A 105 -3.34 -6.28 1.91
C LEU A 105 -2.26 -5.18 1.89
N ASP A 106 -1.55 -4.97 3.01
CA ASP A 106 -0.42 -4.04 3.13
C ASP A 106 0.93 -4.76 3.04
N ILE A 107 1.26 -5.27 1.85
CA ILE A 107 2.58 -5.90 1.56
C ILE A 107 3.79 -5.00 1.87
N ASN A 108 3.58 -3.68 1.87
CA ASN A 108 4.61 -2.65 2.03
C ASN A 108 4.82 -2.33 3.51
N GLY A 109 3.78 -2.43 4.34
CA GLY A 109 3.77 -1.96 5.71
C GLY A 109 4.71 -2.68 6.68
N ARG A 110 5.24 -3.85 6.30
CA ARG A 110 6.33 -4.56 6.99
C ARG A 110 7.75 -4.08 6.65
N TRP A 111 7.88 -3.09 5.77
CA TRP A 111 9.14 -2.47 5.34
C TRP A 111 9.18 -0.96 5.62
N ILE A 112 8.10 -0.43 6.18
CA ILE A 112 7.82 1.00 6.41
C ILE A 112 7.58 1.21 7.90
N GLY A 113 7.82 2.43 8.39
CA GLY A 113 7.73 2.75 9.83
C GLY A 113 8.98 2.34 10.62
N GLU A 114 10.11 2.08 9.96
CA GLU A 114 11.42 2.00 10.63
C GLU A 114 11.90 3.41 11.01
N LYS A 115 12.32 3.58 12.27
CA LYS A 115 12.77 4.86 12.82
C LYS A 115 14.17 4.73 13.43
N ILE A 116 15.06 5.65 13.06
CA ILE A 116 16.38 5.80 13.69
C ILE A 116 16.20 6.46 15.05
N ILE A 117 16.85 5.90 16.06
CA ILE A 117 16.76 6.31 17.47
C ILE A 117 18.01 7.11 17.87
N SER A 118 17.83 8.27 18.51
CA SER A 118 18.93 9.00 19.15
C SER A 118 19.28 8.44 20.53
N ASN A 119 20.48 8.73 21.04
CA ASN A 119 20.94 8.23 22.33
C ASN A 119 20.39 9.01 23.53
N ASP A 120 19.76 10.16 23.28
CA ASP A 120 19.67 11.25 24.26
C ASP A 120 18.40 11.18 25.12
N THR A 121 17.54 10.18 24.87
CA THR A 121 16.29 9.95 25.62
C THR A 121 16.12 8.46 25.93
N ASN A 122 15.65 8.16 27.15
CA ASN A 122 15.29 6.79 27.54
C ASN A 122 13.85 6.41 27.10
N THR A 123 13.09 7.36 26.55
CA THR A 123 11.72 7.13 26.04
C THR A 123 11.65 7.60 24.60
N ILE A 124 11.14 6.77 23.71
CA ILE A 124 10.92 7.12 22.30
C ILE A 124 9.42 7.14 22.02
N ALA A 125 8.96 8.20 21.35
CA ALA A 125 7.65 8.20 20.68
C ALA A 125 7.80 7.70 19.23
N VAL A 126 7.07 6.63 18.89
CA VAL A 126 6.79 6.21 17.52
C VAL A 126 5.36 6.60 17.18
N LYS A 127 5.15 7.11 15.98
CA LYS A 127 3.84 7.48 15.46
C LYS A 127 3.77 7.04 14.00
N ARG A 128 2.67 6.44 13.58
CA ARG A 128 2.48 5.91 12.23
C ARG A 128 1.01 5.95 11.83
N VAL A 129 0.73 6.24 10.55
CA VAL A 129 -0.58 6.03 9.94
C VAL A 129 -0.71 4.58 9.44
N VAL A 130 -1.87 3.98 9.66
CA VAL A 130 -2.25 2.67 9.12
C VAL A 130 -3.67 2.69 8.57
N LYS A 131 -3.97 1.74 7.69
CA LYS A 131 -5.33 1.44 7.23
C LYS A 131 -5.75 0.09 7.84
N LEU A 132 -6.93 0.00 8.44
CA LEU A 132 -7.47 -1.29 8.88
C LEU A 132 -7.89 -2.14 7.68
N ASN A 133 -8.04 -3.45 7.87
CA ASN A 133 -8.60 -4.34 6.85
C ASN A 133 -10.13 -4.30 6.82
N ASN A 134 -10.75 -5.14 5.98
CA ASN A 134 -12.20 -5.19 5.79
C ASN A 134 -12.98 -5.72 7.01
N GLU A 135 -12.31 -6.28 8.03
CA GLU A 135 -12.95 -6.65 9.29
C GLU A 135 -12.87 -5.56 10.39
N GLY A 136 -12.30 -4.39 10.08
CA GLY A 136 -12.07 -3.33 11.07
C GLY A 136 -10.98 -3.69 12.09
N LYS A 137 -9.94 -4.39 11.61
CA LYS A 137 -8.83 -4.93 12.41
C LYS A 137 -7.49 -4.67 11.73
N LEU A 138 -6.39 -4.85 12.48
CA LEU A 138 -5.04 -4.92 11.93
C LEU A 138 -4.09 -5.62 12.91
N ASN A 139 -3.15 -6.42 12.41
CA ASN A 139 -2.05 -6.94 13.24
C ASN A 139 -0.82 -6.05 13.03
N ILE A 140 -0.12 -5.72 14.11
CA ILE A 140 1.13 -4.94 14.07
C ILE A 140 2.23 -5.56 14.94
N ASN A 141 3.46 -5.47 14.45
CA ASN A 141 4.66 -5.97 15.11
C ASN A 141 5.54 -4.78 15.50
N LEU A 142 5.74 -4.55 16.80
CA LEU A 142 6.74 -3.62 17.31
C LEU A 142 8.07 -4.36 17.46
N GLN A 143 9.07 -3.94 16.70
CA GLN A 143 10.36 -4.59 16.61
C GLN A 143 11.50 -3.68 17.05
N ILE A 144 12.44 -4.21 17.84
CA ILE A 144 13.68 -3.55 18.25
C ILE A 144 14.87 -4.43 17.89
N GLY A 145 15.75 -3.92 17.03
CA GLY A 145 16.83 -4.69 16.39
C GLY A 145 16.32 -5.70 15.35
N ASN A 146 17.22 -6.34 14.62
CA ASN A 146 16.89 -7.39 13.65
C ASN A 146 18.04 -8.40 13.52
N SER A 147 17.85 -9.47 12.75
CA SER A 147 18.82 -10.57 12.59
C SER A 147 20.16 -10.17 11.96
N GLN A 148 20.28 -8.94 11.43
CA GLN A 148 21.53 -8.36 10.91
C GLN A 148 22.11 -7.28 11.83
N ASN A 149 21.41 -6.91 12.91
CA ASN A 149 21.67 -5.78 13.78
C ASN A 149 20.96 -6.03 15.13
N ASN A 150 21.47 -7.01 15.89
CA ASN A 150 20.81 -7.44 17.13
C ASN A 150 20.76 -6.28 18.14
N ALA A 151 19.72 -6.28 18.97
CA ALA A 151 19.58 -5.37 20.11
C ALA A 151 19.49 -6.18 21.41
N THR A 152 20.24 -5.78 22.43
CA THR A 152 20.19 -6.35 23.79
C THR A 152 20.01 -5.24 24.82
N GLY A 153 19.41 -5.55 25.96
CA GLY A 153 19.01 -4.58 26.99
C GLY A 153 17.53 -4.70 27.33
N ARG A 154 16.99 -3.75 28.10
CA ARG A 154 15.61 -3.78 28.60
C ARG A 154 14.74 -2.75 27.90
N TRP A 155 13.50 -3.11 27.59
CA TRP A 155 12.53 -2.21 27.01
C TRP A 155 11.08 -2.61 27.34
N GLU A 156 10.23 -1.61 27.48
CA GLU A 156 8.81 -1.75 27.76
C GLU A 156 8.00 -0.71 26.99
N VAL A 157 6.77 -1.06 26.64
CA VAL A 157 5.82 -0.12 26.01
C VAL A 157 5.09 0.59 27.15
N SER A 158 5.37 1.87 27.35
CA SER A 158 4.79 2.69 28.42
C SER A 158 3.42 3.26 28.03
N LEU A 159 3.20 3.49 26.74
CA LEU A 159 1.91 3.84 26.14
C LEU A 159 1.77 3.14 24.80
N MET A 160 0.57 2.63 24.50
CA MET A 160 0.21 2.08 23.20
C MET A 160 -1.24 2.52 22.93
N GLU A 161 -1.42 3.50 22.05
CA GLU A 161 -2.75 4.02 21.71
C GLU A 161 -3.00 3.99 20.20
N VAL A 162 -4.27 3.81 19.83
CA VAL A 162 -4.78 3.96 18.47
C VAL A 162 -5.94 4.94 18.51
N VAL A 163 -6.03 5.82 17.52
CA VAL A 163 -7.16 6.74 17.34
C VAL A 163 -7.60 6.74 15.86
N PRO A 164 -8.87 7.02 15.55
CA PRO A 164 -9.28 7.38 14.19
C PRO A 164 -8.45 8.59 13.73
N ILE A 165 -8.03 8.62 12.46
CA ILE A 165 -7.16 9.70 11.98
C ILE A 165 -7.82 11.10 12.05
N GLY A 166 -9.15 11.16 12.01
CA GLY A 166 -9.90 12.42 12.18
C GLY A 166 -9.81 13.03 13.59
N ASP A 167 -9.44 12.23 14.60
CA ASP A 167 -9.22 12.70 15.98
C ASP A 167 -7.75 13.08 16.24
N ASP A 168 -6.84 12.86 15.27
CA ASP A 168 -5.42 13.21 15.39
C ASP A 168 -5.11 14.56 14.73
N ASN A 169 -4.59 15.50 15.52
CA ASN A 169 -4.34 16.87 15.07
C ASN A 169 -3.11 17.03 14.18
N ASP A 170 -2.17 16.08 14.13
CA ASP A 170 -0.92 16.27 13.40
C ASP A 170 -1.03 15.83 11.92
N TYR A 171 -2.13 15.18 11.54
CA TYR A 171 -2.41 14.71 10.18
C TYR A 171 -3.59 15.44 9.54
N ALA A 172 -3.53 15.59 8.21
CA ALA A 172 -4.68 15.96 7.38
C ALA A 172 -4.99 14.82 6.40
N VAL A 173 -6.28 14.55 6.22
CA VAL A 173 -6.80 13.66 5.18
C VAL A 173 -7.55 14.51 4.17
N TYR A 174 -7.28 14.27 2.89
CA TYR A 174 -8.05 14.79 1.77
C TYR A 174 -8.71 13.61 1.07
N THR A 175 -9.99 13.73 0.73
CA THR A 175 -10.79 12.67 0.12
C THR A 175 -11.58 13.28 -1.02
N SER A 176 -11.68 12.59 -2.16
CA SER A 176 -12.48 13.06 -3.30
C SER A 176 -13.98 13.10 -2.96
N ASP A 177 -14.75 13.93 -3.66
CA ASP A 177 -16.21 14.05 -3.46
C ASP A 177 -16.94 12.68 -3.55
N ASN A 178 -16.41 11.74 -4.34
CA ASN A 178 -16.94 10.37 -4.48
C ASN A 178 -16.27 9.30 -3.60
N GLN A 179 -15.31 9.67 -2.74
CA GLN A 179 -14.57 8.80 -1.82
C GLN A 179 -13.72 7.69 -2.48
N SER A 180 -13.51 7.74 -3.79
CA SER A 180 -12.68 6.76 -4.52
C SER A 180 -11.18 7.04 -4.46
N VAL A 181 -10.77 8.24 -4.03
CA VAL A 181 -9.37 8.60 -3.75
C VAL A 181 -9.27 9.31 -2.41
N GLU A 182 -8.29 8.92 -1.59
CA GLU A 182 -7.94 9.63 -0.36
C GLU A 182 -6.41 9.72 -0.19
N ALA A 183 -5.92 10.80 0.42
CA ALA A 183 -4.49 11.02 0.68
C ALA A 183 -4.25 11.64 2.06
N VAL A 184 -3.24 11.12 2.76
CA VAL A 184 -2.86 11.52 4.13
C VAL A 184 -1.51 12.23 4.13
N PHE A 185 -1.46 13.42 4.72
CA PHE A 185 -0.25 14.24 4.88
C PHE A 185 -0.03 14.63 6.35
N MET A 186 1.22 14.89 6.75
CA MET A 186 1.53 15.64 7.98
C MET A 186 1.04 17.08 7.81
N ARG A 187 0.39 17.68 8.83
CA ARG A 187 -0.08 19.07 8.74
C ARG A 187 1.05 20.08 8.60
N ASP A 188 2.19 19.83 9.22
CA ASP A 188 3.34 20.75 9.18
C ASP A 188 3.90 20.91 7.75
N SER A 189 3.80 19.88 6.90
CA SER A 189 4.23 19.92 5.50
C SER A 189 3.32 20.74 4.59
N ILE A 190 2.07 21.00 5.00
CA ILE A 190 1.02 21.64 4.19
C ILE A 190 0.51 22.96 4.81
N ALA A 191 1.21 23.47 5.84
CA ALA A 191 0.73 24.55 6.71
C ALA A 191 0.53 25.91 6.00
N ASP A 192 1.04 26.08 4.78
CA ASP A 192 0.67 27.18 3.90
C ASP A 192 -0.79 27.03 3.45
N PHE A 193 -1.68 27.89 3.98
CA PHE A 193 -3.12 27.88 3.69
C PHE A 193 -3.49 27.90 2.20
N THR A 194 -2.60 28.34 1.31
CA THR A 194 -2.78 28.28 -0.16
C THR A 194 -2.67 26.87 -0.76
N GLN A 195 -1.98 25.94 -0.09
CA GLN A 195 -1.79 24.58 -0.59
C GLN A 195 -3.07 23.73 -0.44
N HIS A 196 -3.85 23.92 0.63
CA HIS A 196 -5.06 23.11 0.92
C HIS A 196 -6.04 23.02 -0.26
N GLU A 197 -6.35 24.16 -0.91
CA GLU A 197 -7.27 24.18 -2.06
C GLU A 197 -6.66 23.49 -3.29
N GLN A 198 -5.35 23.60 -3.47
CA GLN A 198 -4.63 22.97 -4.59
C GLN A 198 -4.45 21.46 -4.41
N ILE A 199 -4.26 21.00 -3.16
CA ILE A 199 -4.26 19.57 -2.81
C ILE A 199 -5.62 18.97 -3.12
N GLN A 200 -6.73 19.56 -2.63
CA GLN A 200 -8.07 19.04 -2.93
C GLN A 200 -8.34 18.99 -4.46
N LYS A 201 -8.00 20.04 -5.21
CA LYS A 201 -8.11 20.04 -6.68
C LYS A 201 -7.30 18.91 -7.33
N ASN A 202 -6.12 18.59 -6.80
CA ASN A 202 -5.31 17.46 -7.27
C ASN A 202 -5.90 16.10 -6.84
N ILE A 203 -6.58 15.99 -5.70
CA ILE A 203 -7.30 14.78 -5.29
C ILE A 203 -8.53 14.53 -6.17
N GLU A 204 -9.34 15.55 -6.49
CA GLU A 204 -10.42 15.41 -7.46
C GLU A 204 -9.89 15.06 -8.86
N LEU A 205 -8.75 15.64 -9.26
CA LEU A 205 -8.10 15.29 -10.52
C LEU A 205 -7.61 13.84 -10.54
N LEU A 206 -7.04 13.34 -9.44
CA LEU A 206 -6.67 11.94 -9.29
C LEU A 206 -7.90 11.01 -9.30
N CYS A 207 -9.05 11.45 -8.79
CA CYS A 207 -10.31 10.72 -8.94
C CYS A 207 -10.71 10.57 -10.42
N VAL A 208 -10.67 11.64 -11.21
CA VAL A 208 -10.99 11.56 -12.66
C VAL A 208 -9.97 10.68 -13.40
N ILE A 209 -8.69 10.76 -13.05
CA ILE A 209 -7.63 9.86 -13.56
C ILE A 209 -7.90 8.41 -13.17
N ARG A 210 -8.34 8.15 -11.92
CA ARG A 210 -8.70 6.81 -11.44
C ARG A 210 -9.83 6.20 -12.25
N ASP A 211 -10.87 6.97 -12.54
CA ASP A 211 -11.99 6.51 -13.37
C ASP A 211 -11.57 6.25 -14.84
N SER A 212 -10.61 7.03 -15.35
CA SER A 212 -9.99 6.78 -16.66
C SER A 212 -9.18 5.47 -16.70
N ILE A 213 -8.34 5.21 -15.67
CA ILE A 213 -7.63 3.92 -15.53
C ILE A 213 -8.62 2.76 -15.38
N LYS A 214 -9.69 2.92 -14.58
CA LYS A 214 -10.77 1.94 -14.43
C LYS A 214 -11.46 1.64 -15.77
N ALA A 215 -11.72 2.65 -16.59
CA ALA A 215 -12.25 2.50 -17.95
C ALA A 215 -11.26 1.84 -18.93
N PHE A 216 -9.95 1.92 -18.67
CA PHE A 216 -8.88 1.27 -19.43
C PHE A 216 -8.63 -0.20 -19.04
N VAL A 217 -8.99 -0.63 -17.82
CA VAL A 217 -8.89 -2.03 -17.36
C VAL A 217 -10.24 -2.77 -17.30
N GLY A 218 -11.24 -2.28 -18.04
CA GLY A 218 -12.51 -2.98 -18.26
C GLY A 218 -13.54 -2.81 -17.15
N GLY A 219 -13.46 -1.72 -16.39
CA GLY A 219 -14.36 -1.42 -15.26
C GLY A 219 -13.98 -2.13 -13.95
N LYS A 220 -12.98 -3.03 -13.97
CA LYS A 220 -12.41 -3.66 -12.77
C LYS A 220 -11.76 -2.60 -11.87
N GLU A 221 -11.79 -2.81 -10.55
CA GLU A 221 -11.12 -1.89 -9.61
C GLU A 221 -10.53 -2.58 -8.37
N PRO A 222 -9.45 -2.01 -7.79
CA PRO A 222 -8.83 -2.54 -6.59
C PRO A 222 -9.54 -2.07 -5.30
N TYR A 223 -9.27 -2.78 -4.21
CA TYR A 223 -9.49 -2.37 -2.81
C TYR A 223 -10.90 -1.83 -2.50
N GLU A 224 -11.92 -2.54 -2.99
CA GLU A 224 -13.35 -2.23 -2.80
C GLU A 224 -13.80 -0.82 -3.23
N GLY A 225 -12.99 -0.12 -4.03
CA GLY A 225 -13.36 1.15 -4.67
C GLY A 225 -12.53 2.37 -4.27
N THR A 226 -11.65 2.28 -3.26
CA THR A 226 -10.88 3.43 -2.76
C THR A 226 -9.37 3.24 -2.87
N THR A 227 -8.72 4.18 -3.55
CA THR A 227 -7.25 4.28 -3.63
C THR A 227 -6.75 5.22 -2.53
N THR A 228 -6.06 4.65 -1.53
CA THR A 228 -5.50 5.36 -0.38
C THR A 228 -4.02 5.64 -0.57
N TYR A 229 -3.59 6.90 -0.39
CA TYR A 229 -2.18 7.29 -0.33
C TYR A 229 -1.79 7.71 1.10
N ILE A 230 -0.69 7.17 1.63
CA ILE A 230 -0.04 7.63 2.86
C ILE A 230 1.27 8.34 2.50
N CYS A 231 1.31 9.64 2.76
CA CYS A 231 2.44 10.53 2.45
C CYS A 231 3.17 10.98 3.74
N THR A 232 3.26 10.10 4.74
CA THR A 232 3.73 10.42 6.11
C THR A 232 4.98 9.69 6.55
N GLU A 233 5.43 8.70 5.77
CA GLU A 233 6.51 7.78 6.13
C GLU A 233 7.70 7.96 5.17
N LEU A 234 8.93 7.80 5.68
CA LEU A 234 10.12 7.74 4.82
C LEU A 234 10.23 6.34 4.19
N VAL A 235 10.36 6.28 2.87
CA VAL A 235 10.44 5.03 2.09
C VAL A 235 11.56 5.12 1.03
N PRO A 236 12.15 4.01 0.56
CA PRO A 236 13.40 4.05 -0.22
C PRO A 236 13.27 4.54 -1.68
N TYR A 237 12.05 4.76 -2.17
CA TYR A 237 11.71 5.22 -3.52
C TYR A 237 10.59 6.25 -3.45
N SER A 238 10.32 7.01 -4.52
CA SER A 238 9.27 8.04 -4.55
C SER A 238 7.89 7.53 -4.11
N GLY A 239 7.58 6.26 -4.43
CA GLY A 239 6.35 5.58 -4.06
C GLY A 239 6.52 4.07 -3.90
N LEU A 240 5.50 3.45 -3.29
CA LEU A 240 5.35 2.00 -3.13
C LEU A 240 3.85 1.64 -3.23
N ALA A 241 3.42 1.23 -4.42
CA ALA A 241 2.07 0.78 -4.70
C ALA A 241 1.60 -0.43 -3.84
N GLY A 242 0.37 -0.38 -3.36
CA GLY A 242 -0.26 -1.38 -2.49
C GLY A 242 -1.59 -0.88 -1.93
N ASN A 243 -2.08 -1.52 -0.84
CA ASN A 243 -3.25 -1.04 -0.08
C ASN A 243 -2.84 -0.83 1.40
N PRO A 244 -2.44 0.39 1.80
CA PRO A 244 -2.39 1.62 1.01
C PRO A 244 -1.16 1.73 0.10
N ILE A 245 -1.20 2.71 -0.81
CA ILE A 245 -0.02 3.21 -1.52
C ILE A 245 0.76 4.08 -0.53
N TYR A 246 2.07 3.91 -0.44
CA TYR A 246 2.93 4.84 0.31
C TYR A 246 3.66 5.76 -0.66
N ILE A 247 3.74 7.05 -0.32
CA ILE A 247 4.51 8.07 -1.04
C ILE A 247 5.59 8.59 -0.09
N ASN A 248 6.82 8.76 -0.58
CA ASN A 248 7.94 9.15 0.25
C ASN A 248 7.73 10.52 0.90
N TYR A 249 7.70 10.55 2.24
CA TYR A 249 7.68 11.81 3.01
C TYR A 249 8.84 12.74 2.62
N GLY A 250 10.00 12.19 2.26
CA GLY A 250 11.16 12.97 1.82
C GLY A 250 11.00 13.68 0.45
N ASP A 251 10.01 13.30 -0.35
CA ASP A 251 9.67 13.97 -1.62
C ASP A 251 8.44 14.89 -1.50
N VAL A 252 7.71 14.88 -0.36
CA VAL A 252 6.43 15.59 -0.21
C VAL A 252 6.57 17.09 -0.51
N ASP A 253 7.50 17.82 0.09
CA ASP A 253 7.68 19.26 -0.15
C ASP A 253 7.89 19.60 -1.64
N LYS A 254 8.61 18.73 -2.37
CA LYS A 254 8.87 18.86 -3.81
C LYS A 254 7.63 18.54 -4.65
N LEU A 255 6.86 17.53 -4.25
CA LEU A 255 5.58 17.20 -4.89
C LEU A 255 4.54 18.30 -4.65
N LEU A 256 4.48 18.85 -3.44
CA LEU A 256 3.64 20.01 -3.08
C LEU A 256 4.03 21.26 -3.91
N GLY A 257 5.32 21.43 -4.21
CA GLY A 257 5.82 22.43 -5.17
C GLY A 257 5.38 22.25 -6.64
N SER A 258 4.59 21.21 -6.96
CA SER A 258 4.03 20.92 -8.28
C SER A 258 2.49 20.77 -8.30
N LEU A 259 1.81 21.22 -7.24
CA LEU A 259 0.35 21.22 -7.16
C LEU A 259 -0.31 22.13 -8.20
N TYR A 260 -1.57 21.80 -8.55
CA TYR A 260 -2.44 22.52 -9.47
C TYR A 260 -1.73 23.23 -10.64
N ILE A 261 -1.18 22.41 -11.54
CA ILE A 261 -0.82 22.86 -12.88
C ILE A 261 -2.15 23.01 -13.66
N GLU A 262 -2.51 24.22 -14.09
CA GLU A 262 -3.62 24.39 -15.04
C GLU A 262 -3.34 23.50 -16.27
N LYS A 263 -4.29 22.62 -16.63
CA LYS A 263 -4.09 21.41 -17.47
C LYS A 263 -3.34 21.59 -18.79
N VAL A 264 -3.24 22.83 -19.29
CA VAL A 264 -2.72 23.18 -20.62
C VAL A 264 -1.50 24.11 -20.55
N THR A 265 -0.94 24.37 -19.36
CA THR A 265 0.14 25.37 -19.17
C THR A 265 1.56 24.83 -19.38
N ARG A 266 1.78 23.53 -19.17
CA ARG A 266 3.05 22.83 -19.49
C ARG A 266 2.85 21.31 -19.54
N GLU A 267 3.82 20.63 -20.13
CA GLU A 267 3.99 19.19 -20.06
C GLU A 267 4.22 18.70 -18.60
N LEU A 268 3.72 17.51 -18.27
CA LEU A 268 3.93 16.84 -16.99
C LEU A 268 5.26 16.06 -16.95
N LYS A 269 5.99 16.20 -15.84
CA LYS A 269 7.29 15.57 -15.58
C LYS A 269 7.13 14.36 -14.66
N LYS A 270 8.06 13.40 -14.75
CA LYS A 270 8.09 12.19 -13.89
C LYS A 270 8.06 12.49 -12.38
N THR A 271 8.41 13.70 -11.96
CA THR A 271 8.45 14.12 -10.55
C THR A 271 7.37 15.14 -10.17
N ASP A 272 6.34 15.35 -11.00
CA ASP A 272 5.17 16.14 -10.62
C ASP A 272 4.18 15.29 -9.80
N PHE A 273 3.43 15.92 -8.90
CA PHE A 273 2.47 15.29 -7.99
C PHE A 273 1.51 14.33 -8.71
N ILE A 274 0.81 14.85 -9.74
CA ILE A 274 -0.18 14.08 -10.50
C ILE A 274 0.48 12.89 -11.22
N SER A 275 1.71 13.06 -11.70
CA SER A 275 2.48 11.99 -12.34
C SER A 275 2.89 10.89 -11.37
N VAL A 276 3.48 11.20 -10.21
CA VAL A 276 3.89 10.17 -9.24
C VAL A 276 2.68 9.40 -8.72
N PHE A 277 1.61 10.10 -8.32
CA PHE A 277 0.41 9.47 -7.77
C PHE A 277 -0.31 8.61 -8.82
N CYS A 278 -0.44 9.09 -10.08
CA CYS A 278 -1.00 8.32 -11.18
C CYS A 278 -0.19 7.04 -11.50
N HIS A 279 1.15 7.08 -11.37
CA HIS A 279 2.01 5.93 -11.60
C HIS A 279 1.77 4.83 -10.55
N GLU A 280 1.86 5.18 -9.26
CA GLU A 280 1.65 4.21 -8.17
C GLU A 280 0.22 3.67 -8.16
N MET A 281 -0.78 4.50 -8.47
CA MET A 281 -2.15 4.03 -8.65
C MET A 281 -2.29 3.06 -9.82
N SER A 282 -1.60 3.31 -10.94
CA SER A 282 -1.64 2.40 -12.10
C SER A 282 -1.17 0.99 -11.74
N HIS A 283 -0.14 0.85 -10.91
CA HIS A 283 0.31 -0.46 -10.38
C HIS A 283 -0.79 -1.21 -9.60
N THR A 284 -1.68 -0.50 -8.88
CA THR A 284 -2.79 -1.15 -8.13
C THR A 284 -3.86 -1.75 -9.04
N PHE A 285 -4.09 -1.16 -10.22
CA PHE A 285 -5.01 -1.66 -11.24
C PHE A 285 -4.47 -2.86 -12.03
N ASP A 286 -3.27 -3.35 -11.74
CA ASP A 286 -2.76 -4.64 -12.21
C ASP A 286 -2.97 -5.80 -11.22
N GLY A 287 -3.77 -5.58 -10.16
CA GLY A 287 -4.14 -6.64 -9.23
C GLY A 287 -3.14 -6.91 -8.10
N ILE A 288 -2.19 -6.00 -7.87
CA ILE A 288 -1.36 -6.03 -6.65
C ILE A 288 -2.30 -6.02 -5.44
N ASN A 289 -2.30 -7.11 -4.67
CA ASN A 289 -3.12 -7.33 -3.47
C ASN A 289 -4.64 -7.18 -3.69
N SER A 290 -5.13 -7.40 -4.91
CA SER A 290 -6.56 -7.36 -5.22
C SER A 290 -7.02 -8.70 -5.79
N THR A 291 -7.86 -9.42 -5.05
CA THR A 291 -8.56 -10.62 -5.52
C THR A 291 -9.58 -10.33 -6.63
N ASN A 292 -9.93 -9.06 -6.85
CA ASN A 292 -10.91 -8.60 -7.83
C ASN A 292 -10.31 -8.29 -9.21
N ILE A 293 -8.97 -8.16 -9.31
CA ILE A 293 -8.29 -7.90 -10.58
C ILE A 293 -7.37 -9.06 -10.92
N ASP A 294 -7.79 -9.83 -11.91
CA ASP A 294 -6.95 -10.79 -12.63
C ASP A 294 -6.36 -10.08 -13.87
N ALA A 295 -5.03 -10.07 -13.99
CA ALA A 295 -4.28 -9.36 -15.03
C ALA A 295 -3.22 -10.27 -15.71
N PRO A 296 -3.61 -11.40 -16.33
CA PRO A 296 -2.69 -12.36 -16.95
C PRO A 296 -1.84 -11.77 -18.10
N TYR A 297 -2.25 -10.64 -18.67
CA TYR A 297 -1.46 -9.88 -19.65
C TYR A 297 -0.19 -9.25 -19.06
N ASN A 298 -0.08 -9.09 -17.74
CA ASN A 298 0.98 -8.28 -17.12
C ASN A 298 2.31 -9.04 -16.98
N PHE A 299 3.03 -9.15 -18.10
CA PHE A 299 4.38 -9.71 -18.15
C PHE A 299 5.47 -8.77 -17.57
N GLU A 300 5.21 -7.46 -17.45
CA GLU A 300 6.13 -6.47 -16.87
C GLU A 300 5.39 -5.28 -16.24
N LYS A 301 5.52 -5.12 -14.93
CA LYS A 301 4.67 -4.20 -14.15
C LYS A 301 4.92 -2.74 -14.50
N GLU A 302 6.18 -2.33 -14.60
CA GLU A 302 6.54 -0.94 -14.90
C GLU A 302 6.05 -0.52 -16.30
N PHE A 303 6.08 -1.44 -17.27
CA PHE A 303 5.52 -1.20 -18.60
C PHE A 303 4.01 -0.96 -18.55
N PHE A 304 3.26 -1.85 -17.88
CA PHE A 304 1.80 -1.70 -17.81
C PHE A 304 1.36 -0.55 -16.90
N ALA A 305 2.09 -0.24 -15.82
CA ALA A 305 1.82 0.93 -14.99
C ALA A 305 2.03 2.23 -15.78
N LEU A 306 3.15 2.33 -16.51
CA LEU A 306 3.41 3.47 -17.38
C LEU A 306 2.38 3.58 -18.52
N LEU A 307 2.02 2.48 -19.19
CA LEU A 307 1.00 2.45 -20.24
C LEU A 307 -0.36 2.99 -19.76
N LYS A 308 -0.82 2.56 -18.57
CA LYS A 308 -2.08 3.04 -17.96
C LYS A 308 -1.99 4.52 -17.57
N GLN A 309 -0.84 4.95 -17.05
CA GLN A 309 -0.55 6.35 -16.76
C GLN A 309 -0.60 7.24 -18.02
N VAL A 310 0.03 6.82 -19.12
CA VAL A 310 0.04 7.56 -20.39
C VAL A 310 -1.38 7.73 -20.92
N TYR A 311 -2.15 6.64 -20.96
CA TYR A 311 -3.56 6.69 -21.37
C TYR A 311 -4.35 7.69 -20.50
N ALA A 312 -4.33 7.51 -19.18
CA ALA A 312 -5.21 8.24 -18.29
C ALA A 312 -4.84 9.73 -18.16
N LEU A 313 -3.55 10.09 -18.28
CA LEU A 313 -3.14 11.50 -18.28
C LEU A 313 -3.52 12.21 -19.60
N ASN A 314 -3.41 11.52 -20.74
CA ASN A 314 -3.86 12.04 -22.03
C ASN A 314 -5.39 12.20 -22.09
N ASP A 315 -6.14 11.19 -21.64
CA ASP A 315 -7.61 11.16 -21.58
C ASP A 315 -8.19 12.33 -20.73
N VAL A 316 -7.52 12.71 -19.64
CA VAL A 316 -7.89 13.92 -18.86
C VAL A 316 -7.28 15.23 -19.38
N GLY A 317 -6.52 15.21 -20.48
CA GLY A 317 -6.05 16.39 -21.21
C GLY A 317 -4.64 16.90 -20.88
N PHE A 318 -3.74 16.08 -20.33
CA PHE A 318 -2.33 16.44 -20.14
C PHE A 318 -1.42 15.85 -21.23
N SER A 319 -0.44 16.64 -21.67
CA SER A 319 0.74 16.14 -22.40
C SER A 319 1.86 15.76 -21.42
N LEU A 320 2.63 14.72 -21.75
CA LEU A 320 3.82 14.33 -20.99
C LEU A 320 5.09 14.95 -21.58
N ASP A 321 6.07 15.24 -20.72
CA ASP A 321 7.42 15.69 -21.11
C ASP A 321 8.08 14.63 -22.01
N PRO A 322 8.81 14.97 -23.09
CA PRO A 322 9.53 13.97 -23.90
C PRO A 322 10.55 13.12 -23.12
N GLU A 323 11.02 13.55 -21.94
CA GLU A 323 11.83 12.70 -21.04
C GLU A 323 11.02 11.58 -20.35
N TYR A 324 9.68 11.63 -20.42
CA TYR A 324 8.80 10.64 -19.79
C TYR A 324 8.95 9.25 -20.42
N ILE A 325 9.19 9.19 -21.74
CA ILE A 325 9.15 7.97 -22.56
C ILE A 325 10.30 8.03 -23.58
N GLY A 326 11.20 7.04 -23.59
CA GLY A 326 12.32 6.98 -24.55
C GLY A 326 13.72 7.31 -23.99
N ALA A 327 13.98 7.10 -22.70
CA ALA A 327 15.32 7.25 -22.12
C ALA A 327 16.33 6.27 -22.78
N LYS A 328 17.37 6.81 -23.42
CA LYS A 328 18.38 6.04 -24.19
C LYS A 328 19.13 5.03 -23.30
N PRO A 329 19.55 3.87 -23.83
CA PRO A 329 19.65 3.50 -25.26
C PRO A 329 18.42 2.78 -25.84
N SER A 330 18.31 2.74 -27.17
CA SER A 330 17.30 1.93 -27.88
C SER A 330 17.54 0.42 -27.70
N LEU A 331 16.47 -0.38 -27.78
CA LEU A 331 16.48 -1.84 -27.66
C LEU A 331 17.44 -2.53 -28.65
N ASP A 332 17.69 -1.89 -29.80
CA ASP A 332 18.63 -2.36 -30.84
C ASP A 332 20.10 -2.49 -30.35
N THR A 333 20.40 -1.93 -29.16
CA THR A 333 21.71 -2.03 -28.50
C THR A 333 21.90 -3.30 -27.64
N GLY A 334 20.86 -4.14 -27.49
CA GLY A 334 20.90 -5.30 -26.60
C GLY A 334 20.52 -4.99 -25.14
N ILE A 335 20.13 -3.75 -24.84
CA ILE A 335 19.79 -3.27 -23.49
C ILE A 335 18.28 -3.04 -23.43
N TYR A 336 17.62 -3.67 -22.45
CA TYR A 336 16.18 -3.53 -22.24
C TYR A 336 15.85 -2.32 -21.35
N SER A 337 14.82 -1.56 -21.74
CA SER A 337 14.13 -0.57 -20.90
C SER A 337 12.64 -0.61 -21.21
N TYR A 338 11.79 -0.61 -20.18
CA TYR A 338 10.33 -0.59 -20.34
C TYR A 338 9.84 0.74 -20.95
N GLU A 339 10.53 1.85 -20.63
CA GLU A 339 10.22 3.18 -21.17
C GLU A 339 10.48 3.27 -22.68
N VAL A 340 11.55 2.62 -23.15
CA VAL A 340 11.92 2.56 -24.57
C VAL A 340 11.00 1.60 -25.32
N PHE A 341 10.71 0.44 -24.71
CA PHE A 341 9.74 -0.50 -25.27
C PHE A 341 8.35 0.14 -25.43
N LEU A 342 7.89 0.92 -24.44
CA LEU A 342 6.65 1.70 -24.59
C LEU A 342 6.77 2.80 -25.65
N SER A 343 7.91 3.51 -25.72
CA SER A 343 8.17 4.52 -26.76
C SER A 343 8.02 3.95 -28.17
N GLU A 344 8.61 2.77 -28.40
CA GLU A 344 8.59 2.10 -29.70
C GLU A 344 7.16 1.56 -30.01
N ILE A 345 6.45 0.97 -29.03
CA ILE A 345 5.02 0.60 -29.17
C ILE A 345 4.13 1.81 -29.53
N MET A 346 4.29 2.93 -28.83
CA MET A 346 3.50 4.14 -29.08
C MET A 346 3.78 4.72 -30.46
N GLN A 347 5.05 4.74 -30.88
CA GLN A 347 5.45 5.18 -32.22
C GLN A 347 4.88 4.28 -33.33
N PHE A 348 4.80 2.96 -33.12
CA PHE A 348 4.24 2.03 -34.11
C PHE A 348 2.71 2.06 -34.20
N LEU A 349 2.04 2.68 -33.23
CA LEU A 349 0.58 2.74 -33.11
C LEU A 349 0.03 4.18 -33.18
N ASP A 350 0.85 5.17 -33.54
CA ASP A 350 0.49 6.60 -33.58
C ASP A 350 -0.19 7.09 -32.28
N LEU A 351 0.37 6.73 -31.13
CA LEU A 351 -0.14 7.07 -29.80
C LEU A 351 0.62 8.26 -29.18
N PRO A 352 -0.06 9.16 -28.45
CA PRO A 352 -1.41 9.00 -27.89
C PRO A 352 -2.58 9.41 -28.81
N GLU A 353 -2.33 9.94 -30.01
CA GLU A 353 -3.37 10.55 -30.86
C GLU A 353 -4.38 9.57 -31.49
N ASN A 354 -4.04 8.28 -31.61
CA ASN A 354 -4.88 7.28 -32.26
C ASN A 354 -5.82 6.54 -31.27
N ASP A 355 -7.04 7.07 -31.13
CA ASP A 355 -8.12 6.47 -30.32
C ASP A 355 -8.45 5.01 -30.67
N GLU A 356 -8.37 4.62 -31.95
CA GLU A 356 -8.70 3.26 -32.41
C GLU A 356 -7.65 2.25 -31.91
N ASN A 357 -6.36 2.61 -32.00
CA ASN A 357 -5.28 1.81 -31.42
C ASN A 357 -5.35 1.74 -29.87
N TRP A 358 -5.82 2.79 -29.18
CA TRP A 358 -6.12 2.69 -27.75
C TRP A 358 -7.23 1.66 -27.46
N GLN A 359 -8.27 1.54 -28.29
CA GLN A 359 -9.27 0.47 -28.12
C GLN A 359 -8.68 -0.92 -28.43
N HIS A 360 -7.77 -1.05 -29.40
CA HIS A 360 -7.09 -2.32 -29.67
C HIS A 360 -6.21 -2.80 -28.51
N ILE A 361 -5.55 -1.88 -27.79
CA ILE A 361 -4.81 -2.19 -26.55
C ILE A 361 -5.77 -2.68 -25.45
N LYS A 362 -6.86 -1.93 -25.18
CA LYS A 362 -7.89 -2.32 -24.21
C LYS A 362 -8.48 -3.70 -24.54
N SER A 363 -8.90 -3.93 -25.78
CA SER A 363 -9.39 -5.23 -26.25
C SER A 363 -8.35 -6.36 -26.10
N THR A 364 -7.06 -6.09 -26.34
CA THR A 364 -5.99 -7.07 -26.09
C THR A 364 -5.91 -7.45 -24.62
N MET A 365 -6.07 -6.50 -23.70
CA MET A 365 -6.06 -6.75 -22.25
C MET A 365 -7.34 -7.44 -21.74
N TYR A 366 -8.49 -7.20 -22.37
CA TYR A 366 -9.78 -7.76 -21.94
C TYR A 366 -10.03 -9.17 -22.46
N GLU A 367 -9.65 -9.43 -23.71
CA GLU A 367 -9.80 -10.72 -24.41
C GLU A 367 -8.56 -11.62 -24.19
N PHE A 368 -7.79 -11.38 -23.13
CA PHE A 368 -6.52 -12.06 -22.85
C PHE A 368 -6.73 -13.46 -22.26
N ASP A 369 -7.06 -14.41 -23.11
CA ASP A 369 -7.25 -15.82 -22.75
C ASP A 369 -5.90 -16.57 -22.71
N LEU A 370 -5.28 -16.59 -21.52
CA LEU A 370 -4.18 -17.50 -21.17
C LEU A 370 -4.43 -18.13 -19.80
N ALA A 371 -3.90 -19.35 -19.62
CA ALA A 371 -3.91 -20.02 -18.32
C ALA A 371 -3.08 -19.22 -17.30
N LYS A 372 -3.55 -19.14 -16.05
CA LYS A 372 -2.89 -18.38 -14.96
C LYS A 372 -1.43 -18.78 -14.69
N ASP A 373 -1.05 -19.98 -15.11
CA ASP A 373 0.27 -20.56 -14.90
C ASP A 373 1.22 -20.35 -16.12
N CYS A 374 0.82 -19.53 -17.10
CA CYS A 374 1.58 -19.28 -18.33
C CYS A 374 2.94 -18.61 -18.08
N GLY A 375 3.90 -18.84 -18.98
CA GLY A 375 5.23 -18.23 -18.88
C GLY A 375 5.22 -16.72 -19.15
N VAL A 376 6.15 -15.95 -18.56
CA VAL A 376 6.31 -14.51 -18.85
C VAL A 376 6.54 -14.25 -20.35
N LEU A 377 7.32 -15.11 -21.02
CA LEU A 377 7.53 -15.08 -22.46
C LEU A 377 6.25 -15.38 -23.26
N GLU A 378 5.40 -16.26 -22.75
CA GLU A 378 4.14 -16.68 -23.37
C GLU A 378 3.13 -15.52 -23.29
N ALA A 379 2.96 -14.93 -22.11
CA ALA A 379 2.16 -13.73 -21.92
C ALA A 379 2.64 -12.55 -22.79
N PHE A 380 3.96 -12.30 -22.85
CA PHE A 380 4.54 -11.30 -23.75
C PHE A 380 4.23 -11.59 -25.23
N SER A 381 4.46 -12.82 -25.69
CA SER A 381 4.27 -13.19 -27.10
C SER A 381 2.79 -13.08 -27.50
N THR A 382 1.89 -13.64 -26.69
CA THR A 382 0.43 -13.57 -26.90
C THR A 382 -0.08 -12.13 -26.86
N PHE A 383 0.49 -11.25 -26.02
CA PHE A 383 0.12 -9.82 -26.02
C PHE A 383 0.51 -9.14 -27.33
N ILE A 384 1.74 -9.32 -27.80
CA ILE A 384 2.20 -8.73 -29.07
C ILE A 384 1.42 -9.31 -30.26
N ASP A 385 1.21 -10.62 -30.31
CA ASP A 385 0.48 -11.27 -31.40
C ASP A 385 -0.99 -10.82 -31.41
N ASN A 386 -1.68 -10.78 -30.26
CA ASN A 386 -3.07 -10.30 -30.18
C ASN A 386 -3.21 -8.81 -30.53
N LEU A 387 -2.28 -7.97 -30.07
CA LEU A 387 -2.29 -6.54 -30.40
C LEU A 387 -2.04 -6.31 -31.89
N SER A 388 -1.05 -7.00 -32.48
CA SER A 388 -0.73 -6.93 -33.91
C SER A 388 -1.91 -7.38 -34.78
N ASN A 389 -2.61 -8.45 -34.37
CA ASN A 389 -3.81 -8.94 -35.05
C ASN A 389 -5.01 -7.98 -34.95
N LYS A 390 -5.09 -7.17 -33.88
CA LYS A 390 -6.18 -6.19 -33.67
C LYS A 390 -5.93 -4.87 -34.38
N SER A 391 -4.72 -4.31 -34.32
CA SER A 391 -4.35 -3.06 -34.99
C SER A 391 -3.98 -3.22 -36.48
N GLY A 392 -3.67 -4.43 -36.92
CA GLY A 392 -3.13 -4.68 -38.26
C GLY A 392 -1.67 -4.26 -38.43
N VAL A 393 -1.00 -3.78 -37.37
CA VAL A 393 0.41 -3.42 -37.37
C VAL A 393 1.25 -4.63 -36.96
N ASP A 394 2.15 -5.07 -37.82
CA ASP A 394 3.10 -6.16 -37.53
C ASP A 394 4.22 -5.64 -36.59
N LEU A 395 3.90 -5.54 -35.29
CA LEU A 395 4.77 -4.95 -34.28
C LEU A 395 6.16 -5.62 -34.26
N LYS A 396 6.20 -6.94 -34.46
CA LYS A 396 7.44 -7.71 -34.51
C LYS A 396 8.36 -7.26 -35.65
N ASN A 397 7.81 -7.06 -36.86
CA ASN A 397 8.57 -6.51 -37.97
C ASN A 397 8.86 -5.01 -37.82
N CYS A 398 8.04 -4.26 -37.08
CA CYS A 398 8.33 -2.86 -36.72
C CYS A 398 9.53 -2.72 -35.77
N PHE A 399 9.65 -3.59 -34.75
CA PHE A 399 10.85 -3.67 -33.90
C PHE A 399 12.10 -4.08 -34.70
N GLY A 400 11.94 -5.03 -35.62
CA GLY A 400 13.06 -5.62 -36.36
C GLY A 400 13.91 -6.57 -35.50
N ASP A 401 14.80 -7.31 -36.17
CA ASP A 401 15.44 -8.52 -35.61
C ASP A 401 16.14 -8.31 -34.26
N LYS A 402 16.82 -7.18 -34.06
CA LYS A 402 17.66 -6.94 -32.87
C LYS A 402 16.86 -6.45 -31.66
N ALA A 403 16.03 -5.41 -31.81
CA ALA A 403 15.13 -4.98 -30.73
C ALA A 403 14.20 -6.14 -30.32
N TRP A 404 13.72 -6.93 -31.29
CA TRP A 404 12.98 -8.16 -31.00
C TRP A 404 13.82 -9.20 -30.24
N GLU A 405 15.08 -9.42 -30.62
CA GLU A 405 15.99 -10.32 -29.88
C GLU A 405 16.20 -9.83 -28.43
N THR A 406 16.31 -8.52 -28.20
CA THR A 406 16.42 -7.91 -26.86
C THR A 406 15.16 -8.19 -26.01
N LEU A 407 13.97 -7.97 -26.56
CA LEU A 407 12.70 -8.24 -25.87
C LEU A 407 12.53 -9.74 -25.57
N TYR A 408 12.74 -10.58 -26.58
CA TYR A 408 12.63 -12.04 -26.45
C TYR A 408 13.65 -12.60 -25.44
N LYS A 409 14.87 -12.02 -25.35
CA LYS A 409 15.85 -12.34 -24.31
C LYS A 409 15.42 -11.85 -22.91
N ARG A 410 14.78 -10.69 -22.78
CA ARG A 410 14.29 -10.17 -21.48
C ARG A 410 13.20 -11.09 -20.91
N PHE A 411 12.19 -11.42 -21.71
CA PHE A 411 11.03 -12.19 -21.24
C PHE A 411 11.25 -13.71 -21.28
N GLY A 412 12.16 -14.19 -22.15
CA GLY A 412 12.59 -15.60 -22.23
C GLY A 412 13.60 -16.05 -21.18
N GLN A 413 14.12 -15.13 -20.36
CA GLN A 413 14.85 -15.50 -19.14
C GLN A 413 13.86 -16.06 -18.12
N SER A 414 13.89 -17.38 -17.92
CA SER A 414 13.01 -18.06 -16.98
C SER A 414 13.25 -17.56 -15.54
N LYS A 415 12.20 -16.98 -14.94
CA LYS A 415 12.21 -16.44 -13.56
C LYS A 415 12.27 -17.56 -12.51
N SER A 416 13.41 -18.25 -12.42
CA SER A 416 13.74 -19.14 -11.29
C SER A 416 14.15 -18.38 -10.01
N SER A 417 14.15 -17.04 -10.05
CA SER A 417 14.67 -16.16 -8.99
C SER A 417 13.79 -14.94 -8.66
N GLU A 418 12.93 -14.45 -9.55
CA GLU A 418 12.24 -13.16 -9.36
C GLU A 418 10.87 -13.25 -8.64
N ASN A 419 10.21 -14.42 -8.59
CA ASN A 419 8.95 -14.57 -7.82
C ASN A 419 9.14 -14.68 -6.29
N GLN A 420 10.35 -14.39 -5.78
CA GLN A 420 10.61 -14.19 -4.34
C GLN A 420 11.46 -12.93 -4.05
N VAL A 421 11.83 -12.12 -5.06
CA VAL A 421 12.78 -11.00 -4.88
C VAL A 421 12.20 -9.69 -5.42
N MET A 422 11.35 -9.06 -4.60
CA MET A 422 11.00 -7.63 -4.67
C MET A 422 11.32 -6.88 -3.35
N TYR A 423 12.10 -7.50 -2.45
CA TYR A 423 12.58 -6.87 -1.19
C TYR A 423 14.05 -7.15 -0.85
N THR A 424 14.87 -7.58 -1.82
CA THR A 424 16.35 -7.56 -1.68
C THR A 424 17.03 -7.14 -2.98
N LYS A 425 17.13 -5.82 -3.19
CA LYS A 425 18.28 -5.19 -3.84
C LYS A 425 18.81 -4.13 -2.89
N ASP A 426 20.14 -4.01 -2.86
CA ASP A 426 20.86 -3.38 -1.75
C ASP A 426 20.49 -1.92 -1.53
N ILE A 427 20.22 -1.56 -0.27
CA ILE A 427 20.21 -0.16 0.17
C ILE A 427 21.62 0.39 -0.08
N PRO A 428 21.78 1.48 -0.87
CA PRO A 428 23.09 2.09 -1.07
C PRO A 428 23.64 2.59 0.27
N SER A 429 24.77 2.04 0.71
CA SER A 429 25.40 2.42 1.96
C SER A 429 26.09 3.78 1.84
N ASN A 430 25.52 4.81 2.47
CA ASN A 430 26.16 6.07 2.85
C ASN A 430 25.77 6.38 4.31
#